data_AF-A0A7X9IY15-F1
#
_entry.id   AF-A0A7X9IY15-F1
#
_cell.length_a   1.000
_cell.length_b   1.000
_cell.length_c   1.000
_cell.angle_alpha   90.00
_cell.angle_beta   90.00
_cell.angle_gamma   90.00
#
_symmetry.space_group_name_H-M   'P 1'
#
loop_
_entity.id
_entity.type
_entity.pdbx_description
1 polymer ?
#
loop_
_entity_poly.entity_id
_entity_poly.type
_entity_poly.pdbx_seq_one_letter_code
_entity_poly.pdbx_strand_id
1 'polypeptide(L)'
;MPALHAEAVQSILAGRAAAPRPAPVLIDVTPMTLGIQTIGGNVEPIIRRNSKVPVEKTRLFATTADDQTAVLIRVCQGEGKKIAENVVLGEMTLEDLPPGPRGSVSVKVTFEIDTDGIFSATAVNTQTGRAQRIRLTLFGG
;
A
#
# COMPACT_ATOMS: atom_id res chain seq x y z
N MET A 1 60.96 -35.60 -50.88
CA MET A 1 61.41 -34.23 -50.54
C MET A 1 60.34 -33.25 -51.05
N PRO A 2 60.05 -32.17 -50.31
CA PRO A 2 58.85 -31.81 -49.52
C PRO A 2 57.75 -31.08 -50.35
N ALA A 3 56.60 -30.55 -49.91
CA ALA A 3 56.01 -30.13 -48.63
C ALA A 3 54.46 -30.16 -48.83
N LEU A 4 53.64 -30.72 -47.92
CA LEU A 4 52.99 -30.00 -46.81
C LEU A 4 52.49 -28.59 -47.20
N HIS A 5 51.20 -28.47 -47.53
CA HIS A 5 50.38 -27.29 -47.25
C HIS A 5 48.97 -27.75 -46.90
N ALA A 6 48.74 -27.93 -45.60
CA ALA A 6 47.42 -28.02 -45.02
C ALA A 6 46.95 -26.58 -44.75
N GLU A 7 45.85 -26.16 -45.37
CA GLU A 7 45.14 -24.94 -44.97
C GLU A 7 43.78 -25.33 -44.41
N ALA A 8 43.71 -25.28 -43.09
CA ALA A 8 42.48 -25.37 -42.32
C ALA A 8 41.70 -24.07 -42.49
N VAL A 9 40.57 -24.11 -43.19
CA VAL A 9 39.60 -23.01 -43.14
C VAL A 9 38.73 -23.20 -41.89
N GLN A 10 39.21 -22.64 -40.79
CA GLN A 10 38.49 -22.60 -39.52
C GLN A 10 37.47 -21.47 -39.56
N SER A 11 36.25 -21.76 -40.03
CA SER A 11 35.14 -20.81 -39.98
C SER A 11 34.56 -20.76 -38.56
N ILE A 12 35.00 -19.74 -37.83
CA ILE A 12 34.57 -19.37 -36.49
C ILE A 12 33.16 -18.79 -36.61
N LEU A 13 32.11 -19.61 -36.47
CA LEU A 13 30.78 -19.11 -36.11
C LEU A 13 30.59 -19.34 -34.62
N ALA A 14 31.28 -18.52 -33.82
CA ALA A 14 30.96 -18.35 -32.41
C ALA A 14 29.56 -17.73 -32.34
N GLY A 15 28.54 -18.59 -32.30
CA GLY A 15 27.18 -18.24 -31.94
C GLY A 15 27.22 -17.60 -30.57
N ARG A 16 27.29 -16.26 -30.55
CA ARG A 16 27.13 -15.46 -29.35
C ARG A 16 25.73 -15.73 -28.84
N ALA A 17 25.63 -16.66 -27.89
CA ALA A 17 24.43 -16.87 -27.10
C ALA A 17 24.05 -15.50 -26.53
N ALA A 18 23.00 -14.91 -27.08
CA ALA A 18 22.39 -13.72 -26.52
C ALA A 18 22.04 -14.10 -25.09
N ALA A 19 22.68 -13.44 -24.11
CA ALA A 19 22.40 -13.64 -22.71
C ALA A 19 20.87 -13.59 -22.52
N PRO A 20 20.28 -14.50 -21.72
CA PRO A 20 18.84 -14.49 -21.49
C PRO A 20 18.48 -13.09 -21.00
N ARG A 21 17.66 -12.38 -21.78
CA ARG A 21 17.09 -11.10 -21.35
C ARG A 21 16.43 -11.38 -19.98
N PRO A 22 16.73 -10.58 -18.94
CA PRO A 22 16.02 -10.75 -17.68
C PRO A 22 14.53 -10.67 -17.97
N ALA A 23 13.79 -11.67 -17.51
CA ALA A 23 12.34 -11.70 -17.65
C ALA A 23 11.76 -10.38 -17.11
N PRO A 24 10.70 -9.82 -17.72
CA PRO A 24 10.04 -8.66 -17.16
C PRO A 24 9.60 -9.01 -15.75
N VAL A 25 10.19 -8.33 -14.77
CA VAL A 25 9.73 -8.42 -13.39
C VAL A 25 8.39 -7.72 -13.36
N LEU A 26 7.31 -8.47 -13.16
CA LEU A 26 6.02 -7.90 -12.81
C LEU A 26 6.20 -7.25 -11.43
N ILE A 27 6.27 -5.92 -11.41
CA ILE A 27 6.21 -5.17 -10.16
C ILE A 27 4.75 -4.82 -9.98
N ASP A 28 4.09 -5.54 -9.09
CA ASP A 28 2.73 -5.20 -8.69
C ASP A 28 2.78 -3.90 -7.88
N VAL A 29 2.02 -2.91 -8.34
CA VAL A 29 2.03 -1.57 -7.77
C VAL A 29 0.61 -1.12 -7.48
N THR A 30 0.45 -0.34 -6.41
CA THR A 30 -0.86 0.20 -6.06
C THR A 30 -1.37 1.16 -7.15
N PRO A 31 -2.56 0.95 -7.73
CA PRO A 31 -3.03 1.76 -8.86
C PRO A 31 -3.34 3.21 -8.45
N MET A 32 -3.78 3.41 -7.21
CA MET A 32 -4.18 4.70 -6.69
C MET A 32 -3.68 4.89 -5.25
N THR A 33 -3.65 6.15 -4.82
CA THR A 33 -3.33 6.52 -3.44
C THR A 33 -4.48 6.12 -2.54
N LEU A 34 -4.17 5.47 -1.43
CA LEU A 34 -5.09 5.14 -0.36
C LEU A 34 -4.83 6.07 0.82
N GLY A 35 -5.90 6.65 1.34
CA GLY A 35 -5.87 7.57 2.45
C GLY A 35 -7.00 7.34 3.42
N ILE A 36 -6.90 8.01 4.56
CA ILE A 36 -8.01 8.11 5.50
C ILE A 36 -8.59 9.52 5.48
N GLN A 37 -9.89 9.60 5.70
CA GLN A 37 -10.52 10.86 6.02
C GLN A 37 -10.09 11.32 7.41
N THR A 38 -9.64 12.56 7.50
CA THR A 38 -9.44 13.26 8.76
C THR A 38 -10.60 14.23 9.02
N ILE A 39 -10.64 14.77 10.23
CA ILE A 39 -11.55 15.88 10.55
C ILE A 39 -11.40 17.05 9.57
N GLY A 40 -12.51 17.75 9.30
CA GLY A 40 -12.56 18.83 8.32
C GLY A 40 -12.70 18.39 6.86
N GLY A 41 -12.89 17.08 6.61
CA GLY A 41 -13.14 16.54 5.27
C GLY A 41 -11.88 16.41 4.41
N ASN A 42 -10.70 16.59 4.99
CA ASN A 42 -9.42 16.37 4.33
C ASN A 42 -9.10 14.87 4.29
N VAL A 43 -8.28 14.48 3.32
CA VAL A 43 -7.75 13.12 3.20
C VAL A 43 -6.27 13.13 3.49
N GLU A 44 -5.85 12.29 4.43
CA GLU A 44 -4.45 12.06 4.73
C GLU A 44 -3.98 10.80 3.97
N PRO A 45 -3.07 10.94 2.98
CA PRO A 45 -2.58 9.80 2.23
C PRO A 45 -1.66 8.93 3.12
N ILE A 46 -1.92 7.63 3.14
CA ILE A 46 -1.12 6.66 3.90
C ILE A 46 -0.25 5.84 2.94
N ILE A 47 -0.84 5.25 1.90
CA ILE A 47 -0.12 4.52 0.85
C ILE A 47 -0.31 5.30 -0.45
N ARG A 48 0.78 5.75 -1.06
CA ARG A 48 0.70 6.49 -2.33
C ARG A 48 0.48 5.54 -3.50
N ARG A 49 -0.07 6.04 -4.61
CA ARG A 49 -0.07 5.31 -5.89
C ARG A 49 1.35 4.89 -6.28
N ASN A 50 1.44 3.85 -7.09
CA ASN A 50 2.68 3.25 -7.54
C ASN A 50 3.58 2.71 -6.40
N SER A 51 3.00 2.42 -5.23
CA SER A 51 3.72 1.75 -4.14
C SER A 51 3.84 0.27 -4.46
N LYS A 52 5.02 -0.30 -4.25
CA LYS A 52 5.27 -1.74 -4.49
C LYS A 52 4.42 -2.58 -3.54
N VAL A 53 3.72 -3.57 -4.06
CA VAL A 53 2.96 -4.56 -3.28
C VAL A 53 3.83 -5.81 -3.09
N PRO A 54 3.84 -6.46 -1.90
CA PRO A 54 3.09 -6.12 -0.69
C PRO A 54 3.64 -4.88 0.03
N VAL A 55 2.73 -4.08 0.62
CA VAL A 55 3.10 -2.89 1.40
C VAL A 55 2.26 -2.80 2.67
N GLU A 56 2.94 -2.50 3.77
CA GLU A 56 2.33 -2.13 5.04
C GLU A 56 2.76 -0.72 5.43
N LYS A 57 1.79 0.10 5.86
CA LYS A 57 2.06 1.42 6.41
C LYS A 57 1.20 1.69 7.62
N THR A 58 1.85 1.97 8.73
CA THR A 58 1.20 2.35 9.99
C THR A 58 1.30 3.84 10.22
N ARG A 59 0.22 4.45 10.71
CA ARG A 59 0.19 5.85 11.11
C ARG A 59 -0.62 6.03 12.39
N LEU A 60 -0.14 6.90 13.26
CA LEU A 60 -0.79 7.23 14.52
C LEU A 60 -1.67 8.46 14.32
N PHE A 61 -2.93 8.34 14.73
CA PHE A 61 -3.89 9.43 14.78
C PHE A 61 -4.27 9.68 16.24
N ALA A 62 -4.68 10.91 16.54
CA ALA A 62 -5.10 11.29 17.88
C ALA A 62 -6.50 11.88 17.84
N THR A 63 -7.23 11.74 18.94
CA THR A 63 -8.54 12.40 19.11
C THR A 63 -8.42 13.90 18.87
N THR A 64 -9.40 14.47 18.18
CA THR A 64 -9.37 15.88 17.77
C THR A 64 -10.39 16.74 18.51
N ALA A 65 -11.25 16.12 19.32
CA ALA A 65 -12.16 16.77 20.25
C ALA A 65 -11.95 16.24 21.67
N ASP A 66 -12.30 17.06 22.65
CA ASP A 66 -12.38 16.67 24.07
C ASP A 66 -13.56 15.72 24.29
N ASP A 67 -13.39 14.76 25.20
CA ASP A 67 -14.39 13.74 25.54
C ASP A 67 -14.92 12.94 24.33
N GLN A 68 -14.06 12.78 23.30
CA GLN A 68 -14.40 12.06 22.09
C GLN A 68 -14.49 10.54 22.35
N THR A 69 -15.72 10.02 22.42
CA THR A 69 -16.00 8.59 22.71
C THR A 69 -16.04 7.68 21.48
N ALA A 70 -16.09 8.25 20.28
CA ALA A 70 -16.07 7.52 19.01
C ALA A 70 -15.17 8.20 17.97
N VAL A 71 -14.43 7.40 17.19
CA VAL A 71 -13.65 7.85 16.03
C VAL A 71 -14.15 7.12 14.79
N LEU A 72 -14.63 7.88 13.81
CA LEU A 72 -14.99 7.36 12.50
C LEU A 72 -13.77 7.41 11.58
N ILE A 73 -13.25 6.25 11.18
CA ILE A 73 -12.18 6.12 10.19
C ILE A 73 -12.83 5.75 8.85
N ARG A 74 -12.85 6.69 7.92
CA ARG A 74 -13.26 6.41 6.53
C ARG A 74 -12.03 6.21 5.68
N VAL A 75 -11.98 5.09 4.96
CA VAL A 75 -10.92 4.79 4.02
C VAL A 75 -11.36 5.18 2.63
N CYS A 76 -10.48 5.84 1.90
CA CYS A 76 -10.75 6.31 0.56
C CYS A 76 -9.57 6.10 -0.38
N GLN A 77 -9.89 6.09 -1.66
CA GLN A 77 -8.98 5.93 -2.77
C GLN A 77 -9.09 7.14 -3.69
N GLY A 78 -7.95 7.76 -3.99
CA GLY A 78 -7.85 8.90 -4.89
C GLY A 78 -6.72 9.86 -4.52
N GLU A 79 -6.56 10.93 -5.31
CA GLU A 79 -5.53 11.95 -5.13
C GLU A 79 -6.09 13.32 -4.72
N GLY A 80 -7.41 13.42 -4.55
CA GLY A 80 -8.07 14.62 -4.10
C GLY A 80 -7.66 14.97 -2.67
N LYS A 81 -7.59 16.26 -2.35
CA LYS A 81 -7.30 16.71 -0.98
C LYS A 81 -8.51 16.56 -0.07
N LYS A 82 -9.72 16.63 -0.64
CA LYS A 82 -10.99 16.45 0.10
C LYS A 82 -11.60 15.09 -0.19
N ILE A 83 -12.31 14.56 0.80
CA ILE A 83 -13.01 13.27 0.67
C ILE A 83 -14.04 13.26 -0.46
N ALA A 84 -14.66 14.41 -0.76
CA ALA A 84 -15.66 14.56 -1.82
C ALA A 84 -15.09 14.38 -3.24
N GLU A 85 -13.78 14.51 -3.41
CA GLU A 85 -13.08 14.33 -4.69
C GLU A 85 -12.54 12.89 -4.85
N ASN A 86 -12.71 12.06 -3.82
CA ASN A 86 -12.16 10.71 -3.74
C ASN A 86 -13.27 9.67 -3.64
N VAL A 87 -12.93 8.41 -3.92
CA VAL A 87 -13.85 7.28 -3.79
C VAL A 87 -13.72 6.70 -2.39
N VAL A 88 -14.78 6.72 -1.61
CA VAL A 88 -14.81 6.05 -0.29
C VAL A 88 -14.93 4.55 -0.53
N LEU A 89 -13.94 3.79 -0.07
CA LEU A 89 -13.94 2.33 -0.20
C LEU A 89 -14.70 1.65 0.93
N GLY A 90 -14.65 2.23 2.13
CA GLY A 90 -15.31 1.70 3.30
C GLY A 90 -15.07 2.58 4.52
N GLU A 91 -15.81 2.29 5.59
CA GLU A 91 -15.67 3.00 6.85
C GLU A 91 -15.68 2.03 8.03
N MET A 92 -15.01 2.42 9.10
CA MET A 92 -15.04 1.72 10.37
C MET A 92 -15.17 2.73 11.49
N THR A 93 -15.97 2.38 12.49
CA THR A 93 -16.12 3.19 13.69
C THR A 93 -15.45 2.48 14.84
N LEU A 94 -14.53 3.18 15.48
CA LEU A 94 -13.94 2.74 16.73
C LEU A 94 -14.69 3.42 17.87
N GLU A 95 -15.57 2.65 18.51
CA GLU A 95 -16.39 3.08 19.64
C GLU A 95 -15.75 2.71 20.98
N ASP A 96 -16.26 3.25 22.08
CA ASP A 96 -15.79 3.00 23.46
C ASP A 96 -14.38 3.57 23.72
N LEU A 97 -14.12 4.77 23.22
CA LEU A 97 -12.92 5.52 23.57
C LEU A 97 -13.09 6.13 24.98
N PRO A 98 -12.08 6.05 25.85
CA PRO A 98 -12.14 6.66 27.16
C PRO A 98 -12.28 8.19 27.02
N PRO A 99 -13.21 8.82 27.75
CA PRO A 99 -13.34 10.26 27.75
C PRO A 99 -12.07 10.90 28.32
N GLY A 100 -11.58 11.93 27.64
CA GLY A 100 -10.36 12.62 28.01
C GLY A 100 -10.12 13.83 27.12
N PRO A 101 -9.14 14.68 27.47
CA PRO A 101 -8.85 15.87 26.69
C PRO A 101 -8.34 15.49 25.30
N ARG A 102 -8.57 16.37 24.33
CA ARG A 102 -8.13 16.22 22.94
C ARG A 102 -6.68 15.74 22.88
N GLY A 103 -6.44 14.68 22.11
CA GLY A 103 -5.11 14.12 21.89
C GLY A 103 -4.67 13.11 22.95
N SER A 104 -5.43 12.89 24.02
CA SER A 104 -5.11 11.86 25.02
C SER A 104 -5.16 10.46 24.41
N VAL A 105 -6.19 10.19 23.61
CA VAL A 105 -6.36 8.87 23.00
C VAL A 105 -5.70 8.82 21.63
N SER A 106 -4.82 7.83 21.46
CA SER A 106 -4.12 7.56 20.21
C SER A 106 -4.69 6.31 19.54
N VAL A 107 -4.95 6.42 18.24
CA VAL A 107 -5.46 5.34 17.38
C VAL A 107 -4.40 5.03 16.33
N LYS A 108 -3.84 3.84 16.39
CA LYS A 108 -2.89 3.31 15.41
C LYS A 108 -3.65 2.74 14.23
N VAL A 109 -3.57 3.38 13.07
CA VAL A 109 -4.18 2.89 11.84
C VAL A 109 -3.10 2.30 10.94
N THR A 110 -3.28 1.03 10.57
CA THR A 110 -2.33 0.25 9.78
C THR A 110 -3.01 -0.15 8.48
N PHE A 111 -2.41 0.22 7.36
CA PHE A 111 -2.87 -0.12 6.02
C PHE A 111 -1.95 -1.19 5.47
N GLU A 112 -2.52 -2.29 5.03
CA GLU A 112 -1.83 -3.45 4.48
C GLU A 112 -2.43 -3.76 3.12
N ILE A 113 -1.59 -3.99 2.12
CA ILE A 113 -1.99 -4.48 0.81
C ILE A 113 -1.18 -5.72 0.52
N ASP A 114 -1.90 -6.81 0.27
CA ASP A 114 -1.32 -8.10 -0.09
C ASP A 114 -1.08 -8.21 -1.61
N THR A 115 -0.22 -9.15 -2.00
CA THR A 115 0.06 -9.48 -3.41
C THR A 115 -1.18 -9.96 -4.17
N ASP A 116 -2.15 -10.55 -3.47
CA ASP A 116 -3.47 -10.86 -4.05
C ASP A 116 -4.34 -9.62 -4.31
N GLY A 117 -3.84 -8.42 -3.98
CA GLY A 117 -4.58 -7.18 -4.18
C GLY A 117 -5.65 -6.92 -3.10
N ILE A 118 -5.53 -7.60 -1.97
CA ILE A 118 -6.45 -7.44 -0.85
C ILE A 118 -5.94 -6.37 0.08
N PHE A 119 -6.73 -5.31 0.22
CA PHE A 119 -6.47 -4.24 1.17
C PHE A 119 -7.08 -4.55 2.52
N SER A 120 -6.31 -4.30 3.56
CA SER A 120 -6.76 -4.35 4.95
C SER A 120 -6.39 -3.06 5.65
N ALA A 121 -7.37 -2.44 6.30
CA ALA A 121 -7.10 -1.34 7.22
C ALA A 121 -7.46 -1.79 8.63
N THR A 122 -6.51 -1.66 9.54
CA THR A 122 -6.65 -2.04 10.95
C THR A 122 -6.43 -0.80 11.82
N ALA A 123 -7.46 -0.36 12.54
CA ALA A 123 -7.39 0.70 13.53
C ALA A 123 -7.34 0.10 14.94
N VAL A 124 -6.35 0.47 15.75
CA VAL A 124 -6.15 -0.04 17.10
C VAL A 124 -6.05 1.12 18.07
N ASN A 125 -6.87 1.12 19.12
CA ASN A 125 -6.72 2.02 20.25
C ASN A 125 -5.52 1.60 21.10
N THR A 126 -4.55 2.49 21.31
CA THR A 126 -3.37 2.18 22.12
C THR A 126 -3.65 2.16 23.62
N GLN A 127 -4.75 2.76 24.09
CA GLN A 127 -5.12 2.80 25.51
C GLN A 127 -6.01 1.63 25.91
N THR A 128 -7.06 1.33 25.13
CA THR A 128 -8.02 0.27 25.49
C THR A 128 -7.68 -1.09 24.85
N GLY A 129 -6.78 -1.12 23.87
CA GLY A 129 -6.47 -2.32 23.09
C GLY A 129 -7.57 -2.74 22.11
N ARG A 130 -8.69 -1.99 22.02
CA ARG A 130 -9.74 -2.25 21.05
C ARG A 130 -9.21 -2.07 19.63
N ALA A 131 -9.46 -3.05 18.78
CA ALA A 131 -9.12 -3.00 17.37
C ALA A 131 -10.38 -3.12 16.51
N GLN A 132 -10.40 -2.38 15.41
CA GLN A 132 -11.31 -2.61 14.30
C GLN A 132 -10.54 -2.79 13.01
N ARG A 133 -11.02 -3.67 12.15
CA ARG A 133 -10.40 -3.97 10.88
C ARG A 133 -11.45 -4.06 9.79
N ILE A 134 -11.15 -3.49 8.64
CA ILE A 134 -11.88 -3.73 7.41
C ILE A 134 -10.95 -4.42 6.42
N ARG A 135 -11.54 -5.29 5.60
CA ARG A 135 -10.85 -5.99 4.52
C ARG A 135 -11.66 -5.76 3.24
N LEU A 136 -10.99 -5.29 2.21
CA LEU A 136 -11.58 -4.90 0.93
C LEU A 136 -10.72 -5.46 -0.19
N THR A 137 -11.34 -5.98 -1.24
CA THR A 137 -10.61 -6.42 -2.43
C THR A 137 -10.48 -5.23 -3.38
N LEU A 138 -9.25 -4.77 -3.65
CA LEU A 138 -9.02 -3.64 -4.56
C LEU A 138 -9.01 -4.07 -6.03
N PHE A 139 -8.57 -5.30 -6.30
CA PHE A 139 -8.47 -5.88 -7.64
C PHE A 139 -9.46 -7.04 -7.72
N GLY A 140 -10.70 -6.73 -8.09
CA GLY A 140 -11.74 -7.72 -8.33
C GLY A 140 -12.18 -7.64 -9.79
N GLY A 141 -11.66 -8.54 -10.63
CA GLY A 141 -12.03 -8.67 -12.04
C GLY A 141 -10.83 -8.78 -12.96
#